data_AF-A0A397IDS2-F1
#
_entry.id   AF-A0A397IDS2-F1
#
_cell.length_a   1.000
_cell.length_b   1.000
_cell.length_c   1.000
_cell.angle_alpha   90.00
_cell.angle_beta   90.00
_cell.angle_gamma   90.00
#
_symmetry.space_group_name_H-M   'P 1'
#
loop_
_entity.id
_entity.type
_entity.pdbx_description
1 polymer ?
#
loop_
_entity_poly.entity_id
_entity_poly.type
_entity_poly.pdbx_seq_one_letter_code
_entity_poly.pdbx_strand_id
1 'polypeptide(L)'
;MFTFLKDEEISQILKTHFESPEKHYAQEKLASEITEMVHGLIGLKKAKLATNIMFGTPIKDLCGQEIVEAFENDTQLLTIINRNEILNCSMDRVAVSAGACKSRTEANKLIKSGGFYLNNERVKDPQHKLVESDLLDGILCIFRTGKSNYRLVKVID
;
A
#
# COMPACT_ATOMS: atom_id res chain seq x y z
N MET A 1 7.29 -26.29 16.82
CA MET A 1 6.60 -25.17 17.48
C MET A 1 7.22 -23.88 16.96
N PHE A 2 6.42 -22.90 16.52
CA PHE A 2 6.91 -21.71 15.78
C PHE A 2 6.73 -20.38 16.53
N THR A 3 6.07 -20.39 17.70
CA THR A 3 5.85 -19.22 18.56
C THR A 3 6.18 -19.55 20.01
N PHE A 4 6.29 -18.52 20.85
CA PHE A 4 6.51 -18.66 22.31
C PHE A 4 5.23 -18.47 23.13
N LEU A 5 4.06 -18.55 22.49
CA LEU A 5 2.76 -18.43 23.15
C LEU A 5 2.54 -19.59 24.13
N LYS A 6 1.87 -19.31 25.25
CA LYS A 6 1.49 -20.33 26.24
C LYS A 6 0.28 -21.12 25.76
N ASP A 7 0.13 -22.34 26.26
CA ASP A 7 -1.00 -23.24 25.91
C ASP A 7 -2.38 -22.61 26.18
N GLU A 8 -2.49 -21.82 27.24
CA GLU A 8 -3.71 -21.07 27.58
C GLU A 8 -4.05 -20.03 26.50
N GLU A 9 -3.06 -19.30 26.00
CA GLU A 9 -3.23 -18.31 24.93
C GLU A 9 -3.60 -18.99 23.62
N ILE A 10 -2.95 -20.10 23.30
CA ILE A 10 -3.28 -20.92 22.11
C ILE A 10 -4.73 -21.41 22.20
N SER A 11 -5.16 -21.89 23.37
CA SER A 11 -6.53 -22.35 23.59
C SER A 11 -7.56 -21.25 23.37
N GLN A 12 -7.27 -20.02 23.84
CA GLN A 12 -8.14 -18.87 23.64
C GLN A 12 -8.18 -18.42 22.16
N ILE A 13 -7.04 -18.46 21.47
CA ILE A 13 -6.95 -18.16 20.04
C ILE A 13 -7.79 -19.16 19.23
N LEU A 14 -7.66 -20.45 19.51
CA LEU A 14 -8.42 -21.49 18.84
C LEU A 14 -9.92 -21.36 19.11
N LYS A 15 -10.32 -21.08 20.35
CA LYS A 15 -11.74 -20.82 20.68
C LYS A 15 -12.30 -19.67 19.84
N THR A 16 -11.60 -18.53 19.81
CA THR A 16 -12.00 -17.35 19.03
C THR A 16 -12.06 -17.67 17.52
N HIS A 17 -11.11 -18.46 17.02
CA HIS A 17 -11.10 -18.89 15.63
C HIS A 17 -12.27 -19.81 15.29
N PHE A 18 -12.61 -20.78 16.15
CA PHE A 18 -13.74 -21.68 15.90
C PHE A 18 -15.10 -20.97 15.98
N GLU A 19 -15.21 -19.89 16.75
CA GLU A 19 -16.41 -19.03 16.78
C GLU A 19 -16.58 -18.21 15.50
N SER A 20 -15.50 -17.87 14.78
CA SER A 20 -15.54 -17.09 13.53
C SER A 20 -14.37 -17.46 12.59
N PRO A 21 -14.38 -18.66 11.97
CA PRO A 21 -13.24 -19.15 11.19
C PRO A 21 -12.89 -18.27 9.99
N GLU A 22 -13.89 -17.62 9.41
CA GLU A 22 -13.79 -16.70 8.27
C GLU A 22 -12.97 -15.45 8.56
N LYS A 23 -12.78 -15.09 9.83
CA LYS A 23 -11.91 -13.98 10.23
C LYS A 23 -10.44 -14.35 10.28
N HIS A 24 -10.10 -15.63 10.10
CA HIS A 24 -8.73 -16.14 10.07
C HIS A 24 -7.86 -15.71 11.27
N TYR A 25 -8.48 -15.54 12.45
CA TYR A 25 -7.82 -14.98 13.64
C TYR A 25 -6.55 -15.74 14.06
N ALA A 26 -6.60 -17.08 14.07
CA ALA A 26 -5.44 -17.89 14.44
C ALA A 26 -4.28 -17.74 13.44
N GLN A 27 -4.59 -17.66 12.14
CA GLN A 27 -3.61 -17.46 11.08
C GLN A 27 -2.99 -16.06 11.16
N GLU A 28 -3.80 -15.03 11.37
CA GLU A 28 -3.32 -13.65 11.54
C GLU A 28 -2.40 -13.51 12.76
N LYS A 29 -2.76 -14.18 13.87
CA LYS A 29 -1.90 -14.20 15.05
C LYS A 29 -0.59 -14.92 14.81
N LEU A 30 -0.63 -16.13 14.23
CA LEU A 30 0.59 -16.85 13.90
C LEU A 30 1.51 -16.04 12.97
N ALA A 31 0.96 -15.43 11.93
CA ALA A 31 1.71 -14.60 10.99
C ALA A 31 2.34 -13.37 11.69
N SER A 32 1.60 -12.75 12.61
CA SER A 32 2.10 -11.62 13.40
C SER A 32 3.28 -12.01 14.28
N GLU A 33 3.13 -13.08 15.07
CA GLU A 33 4.16 -13.57 15.99
C GLU A 33 5.45 -13.93 15.26
N ILE A 34 5.35 -14.66 14.14
CA ILE A 34 6.54 -15.07 13.36
C ILE A 34 7.20 -13.85 12.71
N THR A 35 6.40 -12.94 12.12
CA THR A 35 6.96 -11.76 11.46
C THR A 35 7.65 -10.84 12.45
N GLU A 36 7.08 -10.64 13.64
CA GLU A 36 7.71 -9.87 14.70
C GLU A 36 8.99 -10.54 15.22
N MET A 37 8.95 -11.86 15.42
CA MET A 37 10.13 -12.60 15.89
C MET A 37 11.32 -12.49 14.93
N VAL A 38 11.06 -12.49 13.61
CA VAL A 38 12.11 -12.48 12.58
C VAL A 38 12.49 -11.06 12.15
N HIS A 39 11.53 -10.15 12.05
CA HIS A 39 11.70 -8.82 11.45
C HIS A 39 11.45 -7.66 12.44
N GLY A 40 11.19 -7.97 13.70
CA GLY A 40 10.86 -7.00 14.74
C GLY A 40 9.51 -6.32 14.52
N LEU A 41 9.17 -5.41 15.43
CA LEU A 41 7.92 -4.63 15.38
C LEU A 41 7.81 -3.78 14.10
N ILE A 42 8.94 -3.26 13.60
CA ILE A 42 8.98 -2.45 12.36
C ILE A 42 8.60 -3.33 11.16
N GLY A 43 9.17 -4.53 11.05
CA GLY A 43 8.83 -5.47 9.99
C GLY A 43 7.38 -5.92 10.05
N LEU A 44 6.86 -6.18 11.26
CA LEU A 44 5.44 -6.48 11.46
C LEU A 44 4.54 -5.32 11.00
N LYS A 45 4.84 -4.07 11.41
CA LYS A 45 4.08 -2.88 11.00
C LYS A 45 4.08 -2.73 9.48
N LYS A 46 5.24 -2.88 8.83
CA LYS A 46 5.37 -2.83 7.36
C LYS A 46 4.55 -3.92 6.67
N ALA A 47 4.61 -5.16 7.16
CA ALA A 47 3.86 -6.28 6.59
C ALA A 47 2.34 -6.08 6.69
N LYS A 48 1.84 -5.57 7.83
CA LYS A 48 0.42 -5.23 8.01
C LYS A 48 -0.03 -4.11 7.08
N LEU A 49 0.74 -3.02 6.98
CA LEU A 49 0.43 -1.91 6.07
C LEU A 49 0.45 -2.35 4.60
N ALA A 50 1.44 -3.15 4.19
CA ALA A 50 1.48 -3.72 2.85
C ALA A 50 0.21 -4.54 2.56
N THR A 51 -0.18 -5.41 3.50
CA THR A 51 -1.39 -6.25 3.38
C THR A 51 -2.64 -5.38 3.24
N ASN A 52 -2.75 -4.31 4.04
CA ASN A 52 -3.88 -3.38 3.98
C ASN A 52 -3.94 -2.62 2.66
N ILE A 53 -2.79 -2.15 2.14
CA ILE A 53 -2.72 -1.50 0.82
C ILE A 53 -3.13 -2.46 -0.29
N MET A 54 -2.75 -3.73 -0.19
CA MET A 54 -3.00 -4.72 -1.25
C MET A 54 -4.40 -5.33 -1.24
N PHE A 55 -4.95 -5.60 -0.05
CA PHE A 55 -6.15 -6.42 0.14
C PHE A 55 -7.13 -5.87 1.18
N GLY A 56 -6.76 -4.82 1.91
CA GLY A 56 -7.50 -4.34 3.07
C GLY A 56 -8.54 -3.27 2.77
N THR A 57 -8.71 -2.38 3.75
CA THR A 57 -9.67 -1.27 3.76
C THR A 57 -9.48 -0.31 2.59
N PRO A 58 -10.49 0.52 2.25
CA PRO A 58 -10.30 1.64 1.35
C PRO A 58 -9.04 2.41 1.72
N ILE A 59 -8.17 2.67 0.74
CA ILE A 59 -6.87 3.32 1.00
C ILE A 59 -7.05 4.67 1.71
N LYS A 60 -8.19 5.35 1.49
CA LYS A 60 -8.56 6.62 2.14
C LYS A 60 -8.67 6.55 3.67
N ASP A 61 -8.87 5.36 4.23
CA ASP A 61 -8.97 5.16 5.67
C ASP A 61 -7.60 4.91 6.33
N LEU A 62 -6.53 4.82 5.54
CA LEU A 62 -5.17 4.61 6.03
C LEU A 62 -4.48 5.95 6.30
N CYS A 63 -3.64 5.98 7.34
CA CYS A 63 -2.77 7.11 7.63
C CYS A 63 -1.58 7.12 6.67
N GLY A 64 -1.50 8.14 5.81
CA GLY A 64 -0.42 8.33 4.84
C GLY A 64 0.93 8.52 5.52
N GLN A 65 0.96 9.21 6.66
CA GLN A 65 2.18 9.42 7.44
C GLN A 65 2.77 8.09 7.95
N GLU A 66 1.92 7.20 8.49
CA GLU A 66 2.36 5.89 8.96
C GLU A 66 2.88 5.00 7.83
N ILE A 67 2.27 5.07 6.65
CA ILE A 67 2.75 4.36 5.47
C ILE A 67 4.12 4.90 5.06
N VAL A 68 4.28 6.22 4.96
CA VAL A 68 5.58 6.82 4.62
C VAL A 68 6.68 6.35 5.58
N GLU A 69 6.43 6.42 6.88
CA GLU A 69 7.40 5.98 7.90
C GLU A 69 7.74 4.49 7.78
N ALA A 70 6.74 3.63 7.53
CA ALA A 70 6.96 2.18 7.40
C ALA A 70 7.77 1.79 6.15
N PHE A 71 7.73 2.62 5.09
CA PHE A 71 8.39 2.37 3.81
C PHE A 71 9.54 3.35 3.52
N GLU A 72 9.95 4.19 4.48
CA GLU A 72 10.92 5.27 4.27
C GLU A 72 12.26 4.77 3.71
N ASN A 73 12.70 3.59 4.18
CA ASN A 73 13.95 2.96 3.74
C ASN A 73 13.81 2.08 2.48
N ASP A 74 12.61 1.99 1.90
CA ASP A 74 12.32 1.16 0.73
C ASP A 74 12.30 2.00 -0.55
N THR A 75 13.48 2.39 -1.03
CA THR A 75 13.64 3.23 -2.22
C THR A 75 13.16 2.58 -3.53
N GLN A 76 12.86 1.28 -3.50
CA GLN A 76 12.25 0.60 -4.65
C GLN A 76 10.74 0.79 -4.69
N LEU A 77 10.08 0.97 -3.54
CA LEU A 77 8.64 1.18 -3.46
C LEU A 77 8.28 2.65 -3.27
N LEU A 78 9.03 3.39 -2.45
CA LEU A 78 8.78 4.78 -2.11
C LEU A 78 9.64 5.74 -2.92
N THR A 79 8.98 6.61 -3.68
CA THR A 79 9.58 7.72 -4.42
C THR A 79 9.20 9.03 -3.74
N ILE A 80 10.15 9.96 -3.61
CA ILE A 80 9.90 11.31 -3.10
C ILE A 80 9.95 12.29 -4.28
N ILE A 81 8.93 13.13 -4.42
CA ILE A 81 8.78 14.06 -5.55
C ILE A 81 8.28 15.41 -5.04
N ASN A 82 8.74 16.52 -5.62
CA ASN A 82 8.17 17.82 -5.29
C ASN A 82 6.72 17.92 -5.75
N ARG A 83 5.85 18.51 -4.91
CA ARG A 83 4.42 18.69 -5.16
C ARG A 83 4.16 19.34 -6.51
N ASN A 84 4.95 20.36 -6.83
CA ASN A 84 4.84 21.13 -8.08
C ASN A 84 5.15 20.32 -9.35
N GLU A 85 5.81 19.16 -9.24
CA GLU A 85 6.15 18.32 -10.39
C GLU A 85 5.00 17.43 -10.85
N ILE A 86 4.07 17.09 -9.95
CA ILE A 86 3.00 16.12 -10.20
C ILE A 86 1.59 16.66 -9.96
N LEU A 87 1.41 17.63 -9.07
CA LEU A 87 0.10 18.20 -8.80
C LEU A 87 -0.40 18.96 -10.03
N ASN A 88 -1.70 18.84 -10.33
CA ASN A 88 -2.35 19.41 -11.51
C ASN A 88 -1.77 18.95 -12.86
N CYS A 89 -0.86 17.98 -12.87
CA CYS A 89 -0.33 17.35 -14.07
C CYS A 89 -1.20 16.17 -14.51
N SER A 90 -1.19 15.88 -15.80
CA SER A 90 -1.90 14.73 -16.38
C SER A 90 -1.35 13.40 -15.86
N MET A 91 -2.24 12.42 -15.63
CA MET A 91 -1.88 11.15 -15.02
C MET A 91 -0.80 10.39 -15.80
N ASP A 92 -0.76 10.51 -17.12
CA ASP A 92 0.30 9.91 -17.95
C ASP A 92 1.70 10.48 -17.65
N ARG A 93 1.79 11.77 -17.31
CA ARG A 93 3.04 12.42 -16.86
C ARG A 93 3.35 12.00 -15.43
N VAL A 94 2.35 12.05 -14.54
CA VAL A 94 2.50 11.66 -13.13
C VAL A 94 2.99 10.22 -13.02
N ALA A 95 2.45 9.29 -13.81
CA ALA A 95 2.87 7.88 -13.83
C ALA A 95 4.36 7.70 -14.18
N VAL A 96 4.91 8.56 -15.04
CA VAL A 96 6.34 8.52 -15.40
C VAL A 96 7.17 9.12 -14.28
N SER A 97 6.79 10.30 -13.76
CA SER A 97 7.47 10.93 -12.61
C SER A 97 7.50 10.02 -11.38
N ALA A 98 6.39 9.30 -11.13
CA ALA A 98 6.25 8.33 -10.05
C ALA A 98 7.10 7.07 -10.22
N GLY A 99 7.73 6.85 -11.39
CA GLY A 99 8.43 5.61 -11.72
C GLY A 99 7.49 4.41 -11.92
N ALA A 100 6.19 4.65 -12.09
CA ALA A 100 5.19 3.61 -12.32
C ALA A 100 5.17 3.14 -13.79
N CYS A 101 5.61 3.96 -14.73
CA CYS A 101 5.74 3.65 -16.16
C CYS A 101 7.05 4.23 -16.72
N LYS A 102 7.63 3.61 -17.75
CA LYS A 102 8.89 4.07 -18.37
C LYS A 102 8.68 5.24 -19.33
N SER A 103 7.46 5.41 -19.86
CA SER A 103 7.13 6.49 -20.80
C SER A 103 5.65 6.89 -20.73
N ARG A 104 5.34 8.10 -21.23
CA ARG A 104 3.94 8.58 -21.33
C ARG A 104 3.11 7.72 -22.26
N THR A 105 3.70 7.22 -23.35
CA THR A 105 3.04 6.30 -24.28
C THR A 105 2.64 4.99 -23.62
N GLU A 106 3.52 4.43 -22.78
CA GLU A 106 3.21 3.24 -21.97
C GLU A 106 2.10 3.53 -20.96
N ALA A 107 2.21 4.63 -20.20
CA ALA A 107 1.19 5.03 -19.24
C ALA A 107 -0.19 5.20 -19.89
N ASN A 108 -0.25 5.88 -21.04
CA ASN A 108 -1.48 6.06 -21.82
C ASN A 108 -2.12 4.72 -22.22
N LYS A 109 -1.31 3.76 -22.71
CA LYS A 109 -1.80 2.42 -23.06
C LYS A 109 -2.32 1.69 -21.83
N LEU A 110 -1.60 1.75 -20.72
CA LEU A 110 -1.94 1.06 -19.48
C LEU A 110 -3.23 1.61 -18.86
N ILE A 111 -3.40 2.93 -18.84
CA ILE A 111 -4.61 3.59 -18.32
C ILE A 111 -5.81 3.20 -19.19
N LYS A 112 -5.69 3.31 -20.52
CA LYS A 112 -6.77 2.96 -21.46
C LYS A 112 -7.16 1.48 -21.40
N SER A 113 -6.19 0.58 -21.20
CA SER A 113 -6.46 -0.85 -21.03
C SER A 113 -6.99 -1.20 -19.64
N GLY A 114 -6.93 -0.27 -18.68
CA GLY A 114 -7.41 -0.49 -17.32
C GLY A 114 -6.42 -1.10 -16.34
N GLY A 115 -5.15 -1.09 -16.70
CA GLY A 115 -4.08 -1.60 -15.86
C GLY A 115 -3.50 -0.58 -14.88
N PHE A 116 -4.00 0.65 -14.82
CA PHE A 116 -3.48 1.72 -13.96
C PHE A 116 -4.48 2.12 -12.87
N TYR A 117 -3.99 2.24 -11.63
CA TYR A 117 -4.80 2.57 -10.47
C TYR A 117 -4.08 3.62 -9.61
N LEU A 118 -4.87 4.51 -9.01
CA LEU A 118 -4.47 5.50 -8.02
C LEU A 118 -5.29 5.25 -6.76
N ASN A 119 -4.64 5.02 -5.62
CA ASN A 119 -5.28 4.68 -4.35
C ASN A 119 -6.30 3.54 -4.48
N ASN A 120 -5.93 2.51 -5.25
CA ASN A 120 -6.75 1.35 -5.63
C ASN A 120 -8.00 1.66 -6.47
N GLU A 121 -8.23 2.91 -6.86
CA GLU A 121 -9.26 3.30 -7.80
C GLU A 121 -8.69 3.29 -9.23
N ARG A 122 -9.45 2.71 -10.18
CA ARG A 122 -9.00 2.60 -11.57
C ARG A 122 -9.03 3.97 -12.25
N VAL A 123 -7.90 4.40 -12.78
CA VAL A 123 -7.85 5.61 -13.62
C VAL A 123 -8.34 5.26 -15.02
N LYS A 124 -9.23 6.09 -15.58
CA LYS A 124 -9.83 5.88 -16.90
C LYS A 124 -9.30 6.84 -17.97
N ASP A 125 -8.96 8.06 -17.57
CA ASP A 125 -8.50 9.10 -18.48
C ASP A 125 -7.03 9.44 -18.19
N PRO A 126 -6.11 9.26 -19.16
CA PRO A 126 -4.73 9.66 -18.99
C PRO A 126 -4.52 11.17 -18.82
N GLN A 127 -5.47 11.99 -19.26
CA GLN A 127 -5.44 13.45 -19.09
C GLN A 127 -6.05 13.91 -17.77
N HIS A 128 -6.63 13.00 -16.98
CA HIS A 128 -7.07 13.32 -15.63
C HIS A 128 -5.91 13.89 -14.82
N LYS A 129 -6.16 14.96 -14.08
CA LYS A 129 -5.14 15.64 -13.30
C LYS A 129 -5.10 15.06 -11.89
N LEU A 130 -3.90 14.83 -11.37
CA LEU A 130 -3.73 14.54 -9.95
C LEU A 130 -4.07 15.80 -9.14
N VAL A 131 -4.98 15.70 -8.19
CA VAL A 131 -5.44 16.81 -7.34
C VAL A 131 -5.12 16.56 -5.87
N GLU A 132 -5.25 17.60 -5.04
CA GLU A 132 -4.97 17.52 -3.59
C GLU A 132 -5.79 16.44 -2.88
N SER A 133 -7.06 16.26 -3.28
CA SER A 133 -7.93 15.24 -2.68
C SER A 133 -7.49 13.80 -2.97
N ASP A 134 -6.55 13.61 -3.90
CA ASP A 134 -5.97 12.29 -4.19
C ASP A 134 -4.79 11.97 -3.25
N LEU A 135 -4.31 12.93 -2.48
CA LEU A 135 -3.20 12.76 -1.54
C LEU A 135 -3.75 12.34 -0.17
N LEU A 136 -3.37 11.16 0.29
CA LEU A 136 -3.58 10.73 1.67
C LEU A 136 -2.80 11.65 2.58
N ASP A 137 -3.51 12.22 3.55
CA ASP A 137 -3.01 13.23 4.50
C ASP A 137 -2.28 14.41 3.81
N GLY A 138 -2.60 14.68 2.53
CA GLY A 138 -1.94 15.73 1.75
C GLY A 138 -0.48 15.45 1.38
N ILE A 139 0.02 14.22 1.63
CA ILE A 139 1.46 13.89 1.51
C ILE A 139 1.76 12.62 0.71
N LEU A 140 0.78 11.71 0.49
CA LEU A 140 1.06 10.40 -0.11
C LEU A 140 0.02 10.04 -1.17
N CYS A 141 0.46 9.51 -2.31
CA CYS A 141 -0.42 8.75 -3.21
C CYS A 141 0.18 7.40 -3.56
N ILE A 142 -0.70 6.45 -3.89
CA ILE A 142 -0.32 5.05 -4.15
C ILE A 142 -0.73 4.70 -5.57
N PHE A 143 0.24 4.40 -6.42
CA PHE A 143 0.01 3.90 -7.77
C PHE A 143 0.13 2.39 -7.81
N ARG A 144 -0.76 1.74 -8.56
CA ARG A 144 -0.68 0.32 -8.86
C ARG A 144 -0.81 0.09 -10.35
N THR A 145 0.09 -0.73 -10.88
CA THR A 145 0.08 -1.20 -12.26
C THR A 145 -0.15 -2.71 -12.31
N GLY A 146 -1.01 -3.15 -13.23
CA GLY A 146 -1.38 -4.55 -13.36
C GLY A 146 -2.02 -5.11 -12.08
N LYS A 147 -1.55 -6.28 -11.61
CA LYS A 147 -2.11 -6.95 -10.42
C LYS A 147 -1.44 -6.49 -9.13
N SER A 148 -0.12 -6.37 -9.10
CA SER A 148 0.65 -6.29 -7.85
C SER A 148 1.85 -5.35 -7.88
N ASN A 149 2.05 -4.55 -8.93
CA ASN A 149 3.19 -3.64 -8.99
C ASN A 149 2.80 -2.28 -8.41
N TYR A 150 3.23 -2.01 -7.17
CA TYR A 150 2.91 -0.80 -6.42
C TYR A 150 4.06 0.21 -6.42
N ARG A 151 3.71 1.50 -6.41
CA ARG A 151 4.61 2.63 -6.19
C ARG A 151 3.96 3.59 -5.21
N LEU A 152 4.66 3.89 -4.13
CA LEU A 152 4.29 4.89 -3.14
C LEU A 152 4.97 6.20 -3.53
N VAL A 153 4.25 7.31 -3.57
CA VAL A 153 4.80 8.62 -3.91
C VAL A 153 4.53 9.59 -2.78
N LYS A 154 5.59 9.92 -2.04
CA LYS A 154 5.57 10.98 -1.04
C LYS A 154 5.79 12.32 -1.74
N VAL A 155 4.89 13.28 -1.50
CA VAL A 155 5.08 14.64 -1.96
C VAL A 155 5.72 15.51 -0.90
N ILE A 156 6.63 16.38 -1.34
CA ILE A 156 7.28 17.42 -0.53
C ILE A 156 7.11 18.78 -1.22
N ASP A 157 7.19 19.87 -0.48
CA ASP A 157 7.08 21.23 -1.04
C ASP A 157 8.41 21.76 -1.58
#